data_AF-W2R5Y2-F1
#
_entry.id   AF-W2R5Y2-F1
#
_cell.length_a   1.000
_cell.length_b   1.000
_cell.length_c   1.000
_cell.angle_alpha   90.00
_cell.angle_beta   90.00
_cell.angle_gamma   90.00
#
_symmetry.space_group_name_H-M   'P 1'
#
loop_
_entity.id
_entity.type
_entity.pdbx_description
1 polymer ?
#
loop_
_entity_poly.entity_id
_entity_poly.type
_entity_poly.pdbx_seq_one_letter_code
_entity_poly.pdbx_strand_id
1 'polypeptide(L)'
;MGVIPLTLQIRSYTQFVRPTKMSEILAVPQDQQKEISNITKVCPVEAFVLAGVWWNFEPTHYYLTDNGTICHAVVPQYNTHGNYFIGSSKVAPHHTSPSSCENDSFPFDVYFYHASIGFYSFYEGETGTYCANDKLSYIQVDVLGSYDINGSFLAEDTGSTKSRVSYWYGIVEATS
;
A
#
# COMPACT_ATOMS: atom_id res chain seq x y z
N MET A 1 -15.18 33.69 -11.45
CA MET A 1 -14.95 32.36 -10.83
C MET A 1 -14.51 31.42 -11.94
N GLY A 2 -13.25 30.97 -11.90
CA GLY A 2 -12.50 30.57 -13.10
C GLY A 2 -12.63 29.10 -13.51
N VAL A 3 -12.58 28.87 -14.83
CA VAL A 3 -12.53 27.54 -15.48
C VAL A 3 -11.30 26.73 -15.05
N ILE A 4 -10.21 27.40 -14.66
CA ILE A 4 -8.95 26.77 -14.23
C ILE A 4 -9.13 26.01 -12.91
N PRO A 5 -9.65 26.61 -11.81
CA PRO A 5 -10.01 25.87 -10.61
C PRO A 5 -10.90 24.64 -10.88
N LEU A 6 -11.93 24.79 -11.71
CA LEU A 6 -12.83 23.69 -12.07
C LEU A 6 -12.12 22.56 -12.83
N THR A 7 -11.21 22.90 -13.75
CA THR A 7 -10.42 21.90 -14.51
C THR A 7 -9.44 21.16 -13.61
N LEU A 8 -8.84 21.85 -12.63
CA LEU A 8 -7.97 21.24 -11.63
C LEU A 8 -8.76 20.30 -10.71
N GLN A 9 -9.96 20.70 -10.29
CA GLN A 9 -10.87 19.85 -9.52
C GLN A 9 -11.27 18.59 -10.31
N ILE A 10 -11.69 18.74 -11.59
CA ILE A 10 -12.03 17.62 -12.48
C ILE A 10 -10.84 16.68 -12.71
N ARG A 11 -9.63 17.20 -12.88
CA ARG A 11 -8.42 16.36 -13.01
C ARG A 11 -8.10 15.60 -11.73
N SER A 12 -8.33 16.20 -10.57
CA SER A 12 -8.21 15.49 -9.29
C SER A 12 -9.29 14.40 -9.18
N TYR A 13 -10.55 14.68 -9.54
CA TYR A 13 -11.61 13.65 -9.54
C TYR A 13 -11.31 12.48 -10.46
N THR A 14 -10.86 12.75 -11.69
CA THR A 14 -10.56 11.66 -12.65
C THR A 14 -9.42 10.78 -12.17
N GLN A 15 -8.49 11.29 -11.35
CA GLN A 15 -7.49 10.45 -10.69
C GLN A 15 -8.12 9.52 -9.65
N PHE A 16 -9.08 9.99 -8.87
CA PHE A 16 -9.74 9.17 -7.85
C PHE A 16 -10.71 8.12 -8.42
N VAL A 17 -11.44 8.43 -9.50
CA VAL A 17 -12.37 7.49 -10.14
C VAL A 17 -11.72 6.61 -11.22
N ARG A 18 -10.41 6.75 -11.45
CA ARG A 18 -9.70 5.90 -12.40
C ARG A 18 -9.61 4.48 -11.82
N PRO A 19 -10.03 3.45 -12.58
CA PRO A 19 -9.84 2.07 -12.14
C PRO A 19 -8.34 1.82 -11.94
N THR A 20 -7.96 1.41 -10.74
CA THR A 20 -6.60 1.04 -10.39
C THR A 20 -6.47 -0.48 -10.41
N LYS A 21 -5.27 -0.96 -10.74
CA LYS A 21 -4.91 -2.37 -10.61
C LYS A 21 -3.78 -2.46 -9.60
N MET A 22 -3.92 -3.41 -8.68
CA MET A 22 -2.90 -3.78 -7.72
C MET A 22 -1.87 -4.69 -8.39
N SER A 23 -0.64 -4.65 -7.89
CA SER A 23 0.38 -5.63 -8.28
C SER A 23 -0.11 -7.04 -7.93
N GLU A 24 -0.07 -7.96 -8.89
CA GLU A 24 -0.59 -9.32 -8.70
C GLU A 24 0.14 -10.07 -7.59
N ILE A 25 1.40 -9.71 -7.31
CA ILE A 25 2.22 -10.30 -6.24
C ILE A 25 1.70 -9.98 -4.83
N LEU A 26 0.87 -8.94 -4.69
CA LEU A 26 0.28 -8.50 -3.43
C LEU A 26 -1.12 -9.08 -3.18
N ALA A 27 -1.70 -9.74 -4.18
CA ALA A 27 -2.99 -10.41 -4.06
C ALA A 27 -2.80 -11.82 -3.49
N VAL A 28 -3.40 -12.07 -2.34
CA VAL A 28 -3.41 -13.37 -1.68
C VAL A 28 -4.47 -14.26 -2.36
N PRO A 29 -4.12 -15.50 -2.78
CA PRO A 29 -5.08 -16.45 -3.32
C PRO A 29 -6.23 -16.73 -2.34
N GLN A 30 -7.42 -17.01 -2.89
CA GLN A 30 -8.53 -17.50 -2.08
C GLN A 30 -8.13 -18.83 -1.42
N ASP A 31 -8.50 -19.02 -0.15
CA ASP A 31 -8.19 -20.17 0.71
C ASP A 31 -6.83 -20.16 1.43
N GLN A 32 -5.99 -19.14 1.24
CA GLN A 32 -4.74 -19.05 1.97
C GLN A 32 -4.96 -18.79 3.46
N GLN A 33 -4.30 -19.58 4.32
CA GLN A 33 -4.44 -19.42 5.76
C GLN A 33 -3.60 -18.25 6.28
N LYS A 34 -4.20 -17.50 7.20
CA LYS A 34 -3.57 -16.44 7.95
C LYS A 34 -2.63 -17.03 8.99
N GLU A 35 -1.38 -16.61 8.96
CA GLU A 35 -0.34 -17.02 9.88
C GLU A 35 0.16 -15.85 10.73
N ILE A 36 0.50 -16.13 11.99
CA ILE A 36 0.98 -15.12 12.96
C ILE A 36 2.29 -15.54 13.65
N SER A 37 2.76 -16.75 13.39
CA SER A 37 3.91 -17.31 14.09
C SER A 37 5.21 -16.61 13.70
N ASN A 38 6.05 -16.22 14.67
CA ASN A 38 7.34 -15.56 14.43
C ASN A 38 7.26 -14.34 13.48
N ILE A 39 6.18 -13.55 13.57
CA ILE A 39 5.88 -12.51 12.60
C ILE A 39 7.04 -11.53 12.37
N THR A 40 7.74 -11.10 13.41
CA THR A 40 8.87 -10.16 13.29
C THR A 40 10.08 -10.74 12.55
N LYS A 41 10.19 -12.06 12.43
CA LYS A 41 11.22 -12.73 11.63
C LYS A 41 10.80 -12.91 10.18
N VAL A 42 9.52 -13.20 9.95
CA VAL A 42 8.95 -13.49 8.64
C VAL A 42 8.65 -12.19 7.87
N CYS A 43 8.18 -11.17 8.59
CA CYS A 43 7.76 -9.87 8.13
C CYS A 43 8.61 -8.80 8.85
N PRO A 44 9.87 -8.59 8.44
CA PRO A 44 10.87 -7.89 9.25
C PRO A 44 10.86 -6.36 9.09
N VAL A 45 9.85 -5.79 8.41
CA VAL A 45 9.75 -4.34 8.18
C VAL A 45 9.20 -3.68 9.45
N GLU A 46 9.92 -2.68 9.95
CA GLU A 46 9.56 -1.97 11.20
C GLU A 46 9.00 -0.56 10.92
N ALA A 47 9.33 0.03 9.78
CA ALA A 47 8.83 1.33 9.34
C ALA A 47 9.15 1.55 7.85
N PHE A 48 8.57 2.60 7.28
CA PHE A 48 8.89 3.03 5.92
C PHE A 48 9.15 4.53 5.83
N VAL A 49 9.91 4.91 4.82
CA VAL A 49 10.16 6.30 4.43
C VAL A 49 9.49 6.57 3.10
N LEU A 50 8.49 7.45 3.13
CA LEU A 50 7.78 7.91 1.94
C LEU A 50 7.96 9.43 1.82
N ALA A 51 8.45 9.89 0.67
CA ALA A 51 8.74 11.30 0.41
C ALA A 51 9.61 11.98 1.49
N GLY A 52 10.54 11.23 2.09
CA GLY A 52 11.44 11.72 3.14
C GLY A 52 10.80 11.80 4.54
N VAL A 53 9.54 11.40 4.68
CA VAL A 53 8.83 11.32 5.97
C VAL A 53 8.86 9.88 6.46
N TRP A 54 9.15 9.71 7.75
CA TRP A 54 9.17 8.40 8.40
C TRP A 54 7.79 8.05 8.96
N TRP A 55 7.33 6.83 8.68
CA TRP A 55 6.03 6.30 9.08
C TRP A 55 6.20 5.00 9.87
N ASN A 56 5.50 4.91 11.00
CA ASN A 56 5.41 3.67 11.76
C ASN A 56 4.69 2.60 10.93
N PHE A 57 5.09 1.34 11.11
CA PHE A 57 4.53 0.23 10.35
C PHE A 57 4.53 -1.01 11.23
N GLU A 58 3.41 -1.70 11.33
CA GLU A 58 3.30 -2.89 12.17
C GLU A 58 2.72 -4.08 11.38
N PRO A 59 3.52 -5.13 11.12
CA PRO A 59 3.00 -6.36 10.53
C PRO A 59 2.08 -7.05 11.54
N THR A 60 0.90 -7.47 11.09
CA THR A 60 -0.11 -8.12 11.95
C THR A 60 -0.26 -9.61 11.66
N HIS A 61 -0.06 -10.01 10.40
CA HIS A 61 -0.08 -11.41 9.97
C HIS A 61 0.57 -11.57 8.60
N TYR A 62 0.70 -12.80 8.14
CA TYR A 62 1.19 -13.11 6.81
C TYR A 62 0.47 -14.31 6.18
N TYR A 63 0.69 -14.46 4.89
CA TYR A 63 0.21 -15.54 4.05
C TYR A 63 1.40 -16.13 3.32
N LEU A 64 1.53 -17.45 3.35
CA LEU A 64 2.49 -18.16 2.52
C LEU A 64 1.85 -18.35 1.14
N THR A 65 2.51 -17.96 0.05
CA THR A 65 2.00 -18.18 -1.31
C THR A 65 3.09 -18.83 -2.16
N ASP A 66 2.72 -19.32 -3.35
CA ASP A 66 3.69 -19.89 -4.30
C ASP A 66 4.75 -18.87 -4.73
N ASN A 67 4.41 -17.57 -4.72
CA ASN A 67 5.31 -16.48 -5.08
C ASN A 67 6.18 -15.99 -3.90
N GLY A 68 5.93 -16.51 -2.69
CA GLY A 68 6.61 -16.13 -1.47
C GLY A 68 5.66 -15.64 -0.38
N THR A 69 6.20 -14.96 0.62
CA THR A 69 5.43 -14.50 1.77
C THR A 69 4.81 -13.13 1.50
N ILE A 70 3.49 -13.04 1.62
CA ILE A 70 2.77 -11.76 1.61
C ILE A 70 2.47 -11.40 3.06
N CYS A 71 2.94 -10.26 3.51
CA CYS A 71 2.73 -9.77 4.86
C CYS A 71 1.64 -8.70 4.86
N HIS A 72 0.74 -8.74 5.84
CA HIS A 72 -0.23 -7.68 6.07
C HIS A 72 0.26 -6.78 7.19
N ALA A 73 0.17 -5.47 7.00
CA ALA A 73 0.59 -4.49 7.97
C ALA A 73 -0.40 -3.35 8.12
N VAL A 74 -0.29 -2.68 9.26
CA VAL A 74 -1.08 -1.51 9.59
C VAL A 74 -0.18 -0.32 9.91
N VAL A 75 -0.70 0.87 9.67
CA VAL A 75 -0.20 2.13 10.22
C VAL A 75 -1.26 2.64 11.20
N PRO A 76 -1.16 2.28 12.49
CA PRO A 76 -2.23 2.51 13.45
C PRO A 76 -2.63 3.98 13.58
N GLN A 77 -1.67 4.91 13.48
CA GLN A 77 -1.91 6.34 13.64
C GLN A 77 -2.86 6.91 12.58
N TYR A 78 -2.96 6.24 11.43
CA TYR A 78 -3.69 6.73 10.27
C TYR A 78 -4.83 5.77 9.85
N ASN A 79 -5.04 4.69 10.60
CA ASN A 79 -5.98 3.62 10.24
C ASN A 79 -5.76 3.13 8.81
N THR A 80 -4.49 2.90 8.47
CA THR A 80 -4.08 2.42 7.15
C THR A 80 -3.75 0.94 7.24
N HIS A 81 -4.19 0.15 6.26
CA HIS A 81 -3.98 -1.30 6.21
C HIS A 81 -3.54 -1.70 4.82
N GLY A 82 -2.73 -2.73 4.69
CA GLY A 82 -2.14 -3.07 3.40
C GLY A 82 -1.36 -4.36 3.41
N ASN A 83 -1.17 -4.93 2.21
CA ASN A 83 -0.26 -6.04 2.03
C ASN A 83 1.02 -5.57 1.37
N TYR A 84 2.12 -6.19 1.77
CA TYR A 84 3.43 -5.95 1.20
C TYR A 84 4.15 -7.26 0.90
N PHE A 85 5.11 -7.16 0.00
CA PHE A 85 5.97 -8.24 -0.43
C PHE A 85 7.42 -7.75 -0.49
N ILE A 86 8.35 -8.59 -0.02
CA ILE A 86 9.79 -8.37 -0.14
C ILE A 86 10.34 -9.44 -1.08
N GLY A 87 10.96 -9.03 -2.19
CA GLY A 87 11.60 -9.99 -3.08
C GLY A 87 12.90 -10.56 -2.52
N SER A 88 13.29 -11.73 -3.00
CA SER A 88 14.43 -12.49 -2.47
C SER A 88 15.80 -12.05 -2.99
N SER A 89 15.85 -11.34 -4.12
CA SER A 89 17.08 -10.98 -4.81
C SER A 89 17.49 -9.55 -4.49
N LYS A 90 18.77 -9.35 -4.13
CA LYS A 90 19.30 -8.01 -3.83
C LYS A 90 19.25 -7.12 -5.07
N VAL A 91 18.93 -5.85 -4.84
CA VAL A 91 18.84 -4.79 -5.87
C VAL A 91 19.57 -3.54 -5.39
N ALA A 92 19.83 -2.60 -6.31
CA ALA A 92 20.31 -1.29 -5.93
C ALA A 92 19.29 -0.60 -5.00
N PRO A 93 19.73 0.11 -3.95
CA PRO A 93 18.84 0.78 -3.01
C PRO A 93 18.02 1.87 -3.71
N HIS A 94 16.87 2.19 -3.12
CA HIS A 94 16.10 3.36 -3.51
C HIS A 94 16.95 4.64 -3.36
N HIS A 95 16.73 5.61 -4.24
CA HIS A 95 17.59 6.81 -4.34
C HIS A 95 17.58 7.71 -3.09
N THR A 96 16.60 7.56 -2.21
CA THR A 96 16.51 8.26 -0.90
C THR A 96 17.06 7.46 0.26
N SER A 97 17.49 6.22 0.03
CA SER A 97 18.07 5.38 1.07
C SER A 97 19.45 5.91 1.50
N PRO A 98 19.82 5.77 2.78
CA PRO A 98 21.16 6.05 3.26
C PRO A 98 22.17 5.04 2.68
N SER A 99 23.45 5.39 2.74
CA SER A 99 24.55 4.54 2.25
C SER A 99 24.67 3.21 3.00
N SER A 100 24.10 3.08 4.20
CA SER A 100 24.00 1.80 4.94
C SER A 100 23.24 0.72 4.16
N CYS A 101 22.41 1.10 3.18
CA CYS A 101 21.54 0.19 2.45
C CYS A 101 22.12 -0.30 1.11
N GLU A 102 23.29 0.19 0.67
CA GLU A 102 23.84 -0.08 -0.68
C GLU A 102 23.98 -1.56 -1.04
N ASN A 103 24.32 -2.42 -0.08
CA ASN A 103 24.60 -3.84 -0.31
C ASN A 103 23.56 -4.78 0.29
N ASP A 104 22.49 -4.25 0.87
CA ASP A 104 21.50 -5.03 1.60
C ASP A 104 20.07 -4.53 1.39
N SER A 105 19.79 -4.18 0.14
CA SER A 105 18.47 -3.75 -0.32
C SER A 105 17.79 -4.82 -1.17
N PHE A 106 16.48 -4.96 -0.96
CA PHE A 106 15.61 -5.92 -1.63
C PHE A 106 14.41 -5.18 -2.25
N PRO A 107 13.85 -5.64 -3.39
CA PRO A 107 12.69 -4.99 -3.97
C PRO A 107 11.50 -5.10 -3.01
N PHE A 108 10.75 -4.02 -2.94
CA PHE A 108 9.62 -3.88 -2.03
C PHE A 108 8.40 -3.39 -2.80
N ASP A 109 7.30 -4.13 -2.67
CA ASP A 109 6.00 -3.77 -3.19
C ASP A 109 5.04 -3.68 -2.02
N VAL A 110 4.22 -2.64 -1.97
CA VAL A 110 3.15 -2.49 -0.99
C VAL A 110 1.96 -1.82 -1.63
N TYR A 111 0.77 -2.13 -1.10
CA TYR A 111 -0.35 -1.24 -1.26
C TYR A 111 -0.92 -0.94 0.11
N PHE A 112 -1.52 0.23 0.21
CA PHE A 112 -2.27 0.65 1.38
C PHE A 112 -3.68 1.09 1.01
N TYR A 113 -4.59 0.83 1.93
CA TYR A 113 -5.84 1.55 2.04
C TYR A 113 -5.81 2.46 3.25
N HIS A 114 -5.90 3.76 3.00
CA HIS A 114 -6.10 4.75 4.05
C HIS A 114 -7.59 4.88 4.30
N ALA A 115 -8.07 4.40 5.45
CA ALA A 115 -9.47 4.56 5.82
C ALA A 115 -9.83 6.04 5.90
N SER A 116 -10.94 6.43 5.28
CA SER A 116 -11.47 7.80 5.29
C SER A 116 -12.84 7.84 5.98
N ILE A 117 -13.53 8.99 5.90
CA ILE A 117 -14.87 9.20 6.45
C ILE A 117 -15.89 8.40 5.62
N GLY A 118 -16.71 7.56 6.25
CA GLY A 118 -17.75 6.74 5.58
C GLY A 118 -17.32 5.30 5.31
N PHE A 119 -17.66 4.72 4.16
CA PHE A 119 -17.26 3.36 3.73
C PHE A 119 -16.08 3.37 2.73
N TYR A 120 -15.31 4.47 2.69
CA TYR A 120 -14.40 4.79 1.59
C TYR A 120 -12.95 4.83 2.04
N SER A 121 -12.05 4.32 1.20
CA SER A 121 -10.61 4.36 1.44
C SER A 121 -9.84 4.87 0.23
N PHE A 122 -8.77 5.64 0.48
CA PHE A 122 -7.77 5.95 -0.53
C PHE A 122 -6.89 4.74 -0.76
N TYR A 123 -6.69 4.40 -2.03
CA TYR A 123 -5.77 3.34 -2.44
C TYR A 123 -4.44 3.97 -2.82
N GLU A 124 -3.37 3.49 -2.21
CA GLU A 124 -1.99 3.83 -2.54
C GLU A 124 -1.29 2.53 -2.94
N GLY A 125 -0.61 2.54 -4.08
CA GLY A 125 0.26 1.46 -4.52
C GLY A 125 1.67 2.02 -4.63
N GLU A 126 2.59 1.44 -3.89
CA GLU A 126 3.96 1.92 -3.77
C GLU A 126 4.98 0.82 -4.07
N THR A 127 6.07 1.24 -4.70
CA THR A 127 7.25 0.40 -4.87
C THR A 127 8.48 1.08 -4.31
N GLY A 128 9.52 0.28 -4.08
CA GLY A 128 10.79 0.78 -3.62
C GLY A 128 11.72 -0.33 -3.19
N THR A 129 12.47 -0.09 -2.13
CA THR A 129 13.41 -1.09 -1.59
C THR A 129 13.34 -1.22 -0.09
N TYR A 130 13.39 -2.44 0.41
CA TYR A 130 13.58 -2.77 1.81
C TYR A 130 15.08 -2.90 2.13
N CYS A 131 15.55 -2.16 3.11
CA CYS A 131 16.91 -2.20 3.64
C CYS A 131 16.95 -3.12 4.86
N ALA A 132 17.58 -4.29 4.74
CA ALA A 132 17.59 -5.28 5.81
C ALA A 132 18.47 -4.89 7.01
N ASN A 133 19.53 -4.09 6.78
CA ASN A 133 20.36 -3.53 7.85
C ASN A 133 19.55 -2.64 8.82
N ASP A 134 18.74 -1.74 8.26
CA ASP A 134 17.99 -0.74 9.02
C ASP A 134 16.54 -1.19 9.30
N LYS A 135 16.10 -2.28 8.66
CA LYS A 135 14.72 -2.81 8.68
C LYS A 135 13.65 -1.81 8.24
N LEU A 136 14.05 -0.86 7.39
CA LEU A 136 13.18 0.17 6.83
C LEU A 136 12.96 -0.07 5.34
N SER A 137 11.75 0.18 4.85
CA SER A 137 11.53 0.33 3.41
C SER A 137 11.57 1.81 3.00
N TYR A 138 12.10 2.05 1.81
CA TYR A 138 12.17 3.37 1.19
C TYR A 138 11.36 3.28 -0.09
N ILE A 139 10.24 4.00 -0.12
CA ILE A 139 9.18 3.80 -1.11
C ILE A 139 8.78 5.10 -1.79
N GLN A 140 8.13 4.96 -2.94
CA GLN A 140 7.49 6.03 -3.69
C GLN A 140 6.08 5.59 -4.13
N VAL A 141 5.16 6.55 -4.24
CA VAL A 141 3.81 6.27 -4.75
C VAL A 141 3.85 6.16 -6.27
N ASP A 142 3.44 5.02 -6.80
CA ASP A 142 3.30 4.80 -8.24
C ASP A 142 1.84 4.91 -8.70
N VAL A 143 0.91 4.52 -7.83
CA VAL A 143 -0.52 4.50 -8.12
C VAL A 143 -1.31 5.12 -6.97
N LEU A 144 -2.23 6.03 -7.31
CA LEU A 144 -3.22 6.57 -6.40
C LEU A 144 -4.61 6.29 -6.96
N GLY A 145 -5.54 5.90 -6.10
CA GLY A 145 -6.94 5.68 -6.47
C GLY A 145 -7.87 5.69 -5.26
N SER A 146 -9.06 5.14 -5.45
CA SER A 146 -10.04 5.00 -4.38
C SER A 146 -10.80 3.68 -4.50
N TYR A 147 -11.25 3.15 -3.37
CA TYR A 147 -12.02 1.91 -3.31
C TYR A 147 -13.02 1.94 -2.15
N ASP A 148 -14.20 1.38 -2.40
CA ASP A 148 -15.31 1.32 -1.43
C ASP A 148 -15.07 0.18 -0.43
N ILE A 149 -14.21 0.44 0.56
CA ILE A 149 -13.89 -0.48 1.65
C ILE A 149 -13.63 0.30 2.95
N ASN A 150 -14.10 -0.19 4.09
CA ASN A 150 -13.74 0.34 5.42
C ASN A 150 -13.99 -0.69 6.53
N GLY A 151 -13.55 -0.36 7.76
CA GLY A 151 -13.80 -1.14 8.97
C GLY A 151 -13.11 -2.50 8.94
N SER A 152 -13.80 -3.56 9.39
CA SER A 152 -13.24 -4.91 9.45
C SER A 152 -12.86 -5.46 8.08
N PHE A 153 -13.59 -5.08 7.02
CA PHE A 153 -13.27 -5.52 5.65
C PHE A 153 -11.88 -5.05 5.20
N LEU A 154 -11.43 -3.91 5.72
CA LEU A 154 -10.10 -3.38 5.43
C LEU A 154 -8.98 -4.27 5.99
N ALA A 155 -9.17 -4.75 7.22
CA ALA A 155 -8.21 -5.61 7.92
C ALA A 155 -8.22 -7.06 7.38
N GLU A 156 -9.29 -7.44 6.67
CA GLU A 156 -9.46 -8.74 6.03
C GLU A 156 -9.20 -8.71 4.51
N ASP A 157 -8.82 -7.54 3.96
CA ASP A 157 -8.58 -7.41 2.53
C ASP A 157 -7.32 -8.17 2.12
N THR A 158 -7.53 -9.14 1.23
CA THR A 158 -6.50 -10.01 0.66
C THR A 158 -5.97 -9.49 -0.67
N GLY A 159 -6.40 -8.31 -1.11
CA GLY A 159 -6.06 -7.79 -2.42
C GLY A 159 -6.91 -8.40 -3.54
N SER A 160 -6.72 -7.93 -4.77
CA SER A 160 -7.41 -8.48 -5.94
C SER A 160 -6.70 -8.13 -7.23
N THR A 161 -6.69 -9.09 -8.16
CA THR A 161 -6.25 -8.86 -9.55
C THR A 161 -7.30 -8.15 -10.40
N LYS A 162 -8.53 -8.03 -9.90
CA LYS A 162 -9.59 -7.25 -10.56
C LYS A 162 -9.34 -5.76 -10.37
N SER A 163 -9.80 -4.97 -11.33
CA SER A 163 -9.71 -3.51 -11.21
C SER A 163 -10.56 -3.03 -10.03
N ARG A 164 -9.99 -2.14 -9.22
CA ARG A 164 -10.65 -1.51 -8.07
C ARG A 164 -10.98 -0.06 -8.41
N VAL A 165 -12.17 0.39 -8.01
CA VAL A 165 -12.67 1.76 -8.28
C VAL A 165 -13.71 2.12 -7.23
N SER A 166 -13.82 3.41 -6.90
CA SER A 166 -14.96 4.00 -6.20
C SER A 166 -15.61 5.06 -7.09
N TYR A 167 -16.94 5.11 -7.08
CA TYR A 167 -17.72 6.16 -7.73
C TYR A 167 -18.24 7.22 -6.75
N TRP A 168 -18.02 7.04 -5.45
CA TRP A 168 -18.61 7.89 -4.42
C TRP A 168 -18.13 9.34 -4.47
N TYR A 169 -16.82 9.56 -4.65
CA TYR A 169 -16.26 10.90 -4.83
C TYR A 169 -16.84 11.61 -6.07
N GLY A 170 -17.32 10.85 -7.07
CA GLY A 170 -18.01 11.41 -8.22
C GLY A 170 -19.49 11.76 -7.98
N ILE A 171 -20.13 11.20 -6.94
CA ILE A 171 -21.57 11.36 -6.67
C ILE A 171 -21.83 12.43 -5.61
N VAL A 172 -21.12 12.43 -4.48
CA VAL A 172 -21.46 13.33 -3.35
C VAL A 172 -21.21 14.79 -3.67
N GLU A 173 -20.14 15.10 -4.40
CA GLU A 173 -19.81 16.50 -4.75
C GLU A 173 -20.56 17.00 -5.99
N ALA A 174 -21.12 16.10 -6.81
CA ALA A 174 -22.04 16.47 -7.88
C ALA A 174 -23.41 16.93 -7.34
N THR A 175 -23.69 16.65 -6.06
CA THR A 175 -24.96 16.98 -5.38
C THR A 175 -24.84 18.07 -4.31
N SER A 176 -23.66 18.65 -4.11
CA SER A 176 -23.40 19.74 -3.15
C SER A 176 -23.32 21.11 -3.80
#